data_AF-A0A660TMW2-F1
#
_entry.id   AF-A0A660TMW2-F1
#
_cell.length_a   1.000
_cell.length_b   1.000
_cell.length_c   1.000
_cell.angle_alpha   90.00
_cell.angle_beta   90.00
_cell.angle_gamma   90.00
#
_symmetry.space_group_name_H-M   'P 1'
#
loop_
_entity.id
_entity.type
_entity.pdbx_description
1 polymer ?
#
loop_
_entity_poly.entity_id
_entity_poly.type
_entity_poly.pdbx_seq_one_letter_code
_entity_poly.pdbx_strand_id
1 'polypeptide(L)' 'MSEFNLLGKMLLFFGVVLIILGGIFLLVGKLPFSGRLPGDIIIQRKNFVFYFPLGLCILISIILTIIFRIFRH' A
#
# COMPACT_ATOMS: atom_id res chain seq x y z
N MET A 1 -12.84 -31.56 6.06
CA MET A 1 -11.50 -31.19 5.56
C MET A 1 -11.49 -29.88 4.76
N SER A 2 -12.61 -29.43 4.16
CA SER A 2 -12.74 -28.14 3.46
C SER A 2 -12.62 -26.91 4.37
N GLU A 3 -13.22 -26.95 5.57
CA GLU A 3 -13.29 -25.81 6.49
C GLU A 3 -11.91 -25.31 6.94
N PHE A 4 -11.01 -26.25 7.28
CA PHE A 4 -9.63 -25.92 7.67
C PHE A 4 -8.82 -25.32 6.52
N ASN A 5 -9.08 -25.74 5.27
CA ASN A 5 -8.44 -25.15 4.09
C ASN A 5 -8.93 -23.72 3.83
N LEU A 6 -10.21 -23.45 4.05
CA LEU A 6 -10.79 -22.11 3.88
C LEU A 6 -10.28 -21.16 4.96
N LEU A 7 -10.25 -21.62 6.22
CA LEU A 7 -9.62 -20.92 7.34
C LEU A 7 -8.13 -20.62 7.09
N GLY A 8 -7.37 -21.61 6.60
CA GLY A 8 -5.95 -21.43 6.28
C GLY A 8 -5.72 -20.38 5.19
N LYS A 9 -6.54 -20.39 4.13
CA LYS A 9 -6.49 -19.37 3.07
C LYS A 9 -6.84 -17.98 3.59
N MET A 10 -7.86 -17.86 4.45
CA MET A 10 -8.20 -16.58 5.07
C MET A 10 -7.06 -16.05 5.95
N LEU A 11 -6.45 -16.91 6.77
CA LEU A 11 -5.30 -16.52 7.60
C LEU A 11 -4.14 -16.00 6.75
N LEU A 12 -3.81 -16.70 5.66
CA LEU A 12 -2.75 -16.26 4.74
C LEU A 12 -3.08 -14.92 4.08
N PHE A 13 -4.32 -14.74 3.62
CA PHE A 13 -4.77 -13.48 3.03
C PHE A 13 -4.63 -12.30 4.01
N PHE A 14 -5.17 -12.45 5.23
CA PHE A 14 -5.06 -11.41 6.24
C PHE A 14 -3.62 -11.15 6.68
N GLY A 15 -2.78 -12.19 6.76
CA GLY A 15 -1.35 -12.04 7.04
C GLY A 15 -0.63 -11.17 6.02
N VAL A 16 -0.87 -11.41 4.72
CA VAL A 16 -0.31 -10.58 3.64
C VAL A 16 -0.81 -9.14 3.74
N VAL A 17 -2.11 -8.93 3.98
CA VAL A 17 -2.70 -7.58 4.15
C VAL A 17 -2.06 -6.84 5.33
N LEU A 18 -1.87 -7.51 6.46
CA LEU A 18 -1.25 -6.93 7.66
C LEU A 18 0.23 -6.58 7.43
N ILE A 19 0.99 -7.41 6.73
CA ILE A 19 2.39 -7.13 6.37
C ILE A 19 2.46 -5.88 5.48
N ILE A 20 1.57 -5.76 4.49
CA ILE A 20 1.50 -4.60 3.61
C ILE A 20 1.17 -3.34 4.42
N LEU A 21 0.13 -3.39 5.27
CA LEU A 21 -0.26 -2.26 6.11
C LEU A 21 0.85 -1.84 7.10
N GLY A 22 1.50 -2.81 7.74
CA GLY A 22 2.63 -2.57 8.64
C GLY A 22 3.82 -1.96 7.89
N GLY A 23 4.11 -2.44 6.68
CA GLY A 23 5.14 -1.88 5.80
C GLY A 23 4.86 -0.43 5.43
N ILE A 24 3.60 -0.10 5.08
CA ILE A 24 3.18 1.28 4.81
C ILE A 24 3.38 2.16 6.04
N PHE A 25 2.93 1.73 7.22
CA PHE A 25 3.07 2.50 8.46
C PHE A 25 4.53 2.74 8.85
N LEU A 26 5.39 1.74 8.70
CA LEU A 26 6.82 1.87 8.97
C LEU A 26 7.51 2.85 8.00
N LEU A 27 7.11 2.85 6.73
CA LEU A 27 7.64 3.78 5.74
C LEU A 27 7.17 5.21 6.03
N VAL A 28 5.88 5.40 6.33
CA VAL A 28 5.29 6.69 6.74
C VAL A 28 6.00 7.25 7.99
N GLY A 29 6.29 6.41 8.98
CA GLY A 29 6.96 6.82 10.22
C GLY A 29 8.45 7.15 10.07
N LYS A 30 9.13 6.64 9.03
CA LYS A 30 10.56 6.88 8.77
C LYS A 30 10.85 8.01 7.79
N LEU A 31 9.83 8.70 7.28
CA LEU A 31 9.99 9.73 6.26
C LEU A 31 10.51 11.06 6.85
N PRO A 32 11.75 11.48 6.53
CA PRO A 32 12.37 12.67 7.11
C PRO A 32 11.76 14.00 6.61
N PHE A 33 10.85 13.94 5.63
CA PHE A 33 10.14 15.10 5.07
C PHE A 33 8.63 14.98 5.33
N SER A 34 8.16 15.63 6.40
CA SER A 34 6.74 15.94 6.66
C SER A 34 5.73 14.78 6.64
N GLY A 35 6.16 13.51 6.77
CA GLY A 35 5.28 12.34 6.71
C GLY A 35 4.75 12.00 5.30
N ARG A 36 5.45 12.41 4.24
CA ARG A 36 4.99 12.27 2.83
C ARG A 36 5.73 11.15 2.13
N LEU A 37 5.05 10.28 1.38
CA LEU A 37 5.75 9.23 0.62
C LEU A 37 6.69 9.86 -0.42
N PRO A 38 7.89 9.28 -0.65
CA PRO A 38 8.78 9.78 -1.68
C PRO A 38 8.09 9.59 -3.04
N GLY A 39 7.94 10.69 -3.79
CA GLY A 39 7.19 10.72 -5.05
C GLY A 39 5.89 11.53 -4.98
N ASP A 40 5.37 11.86 -3.80
CA ASP A 40 4.19 12.73 -3.69
C ASP A 40 4.51 14.16 -4.19
N ILE A 41 3.75 14.63 -5.19
CA ILE A 41 3.91 15.98 -5.76
C ILE A 41 3.03 16.95 -4.99
N ILE A 42 3.65 17.95 -4.39
CA ILE A 42 2.95 19.05 -3.72
C ILE A 42 3.38 20.38 -4.32
N ILE A 43 2.41 21.10 -4.85
CA ILE A 43 2.61 22.44 -5.40
C ILE A 43 1.88 23.40 -4.47
N GLN A 44 2.64 24.15 -3.65
CA GLN A 44 2.10 25.22 -2.82
C GLN A 44 2.38 26.58 -3.47
N ARG A 45 1.33 27.37 -3.63
CA ARG A 45 1.31 28.77 -4.07
C ARG A 45 0.57 29.60 -3.02
N LYS A 46 0.72 30.92 -3.03
CA LYS A 46 0.16 31.86 -2.01
C LYS A 46 -1.32 31.63 -1.64
N ASN A 47 -2.16 31.18 -2.57
CA ASN A 47 -3.58 30.87 -2.33
C ASN A 47 -4.01 29.48 -2.85
N PHE A 48 -3.07 28.60 -3.20
CA PHE A 48 -3.41 27.31 -3.82
C PHE A 48 -2.45 26.21 -3.37
N VAL A 49 -3.00 25.06 -2.98
CA VAL A 49 -2.25 23.87 -2.61
C VAL A 49 -2.78 22.71 -3.44
N PHE A 50 -1.92 22.16 -4.30
CA PHE A 50 -2.20 20.93 -5.03
C PHE A 50 -1.40 19.78 -4.40
N TYR A 51 -2.10 18.72 -4.01
CA TYR A 51 -1.51 17.50 -3.45
C TYR A 51 -1.81 16.34 -4.40
N PHE A 52 -0.77 15.66 -4.88
CA PHE A 52 -0.88 14.52 -5.77
C PHE A 52 -0.05 13.34 -5.24
N PRO A 53 -0.70 12.34 -4.62
CA PRO A 53 -0.05 11.23 -3.91
C PRO A 53 0.45 10.13 -4.86
N LEU A 54 1.39 10.47 -5.74
CA LEU A 54 1.95 9.51 -6.71
C LEU A 54 2.61 8.31 -6.05
N GLY A 55 3.29 8.50 -4.91
CA GLY A 55 3.97 7.39 -4.23
C GLY A 55 2.97 6.31 -3.81
N LEU A 56 1.82 6.73 -3.26
CA LEU A 56 0.74 5.84 -2.88
C LEU A 56 0.12 5.14 -4.10
N CYS A 57 -0.15 5.87 -5.18
CA CYS A 57 -0.71 5.31 -6.41
C CYS A 57 0.18 4.22 -7.01
N ILE A 58 1.50 4.45 -7.06
CA ILE A 58 2.48 3.47 -7.55
C ILE A 58 2.50 2.23 -6.66
N LEU A 59 2.52 2.42 -5.34
CA LEU A 59 2.52 1.31 -4.39
C LEU A 59 1.27 0.43 -4.55
N ILE A 60 0.09 1.05 -4.60
CA ILE A 60 -1.18 0.36 -4.83
C ILE A 60 -1.14 -0.39 -6.16
N SER A 61 -0.64 0.23 -7.23
CA SER A 61 -0.53 -0.39 -8.55
C SER A 61 0.34 -1.66 -8.51
N ILE A 62 1.49 -1.61 -7.84
CA ILE A 62 2.38 -2.78 -7.70
C ILE A 62 1.69 -3.90 -6.94
N ILE A 63 1.03 -3.58 -5.81
CA ILE A 63 0.28 -4.56 -5.01
C ILE A 63 -0.81 -5.23 -5.84
N LEU A 64 -1.65 -4.45 -6.52
CA LEU A 64 -2.72 -4.97 -7.39
C LEU A 64 -2.15 -5.83 -8.52
N THR A 65 -1.03 -5.41 -9.11
CA THR A 65 -0.36 -6.17 -10.18
C THR A 65 0.10 -7.54 -9.67
N ILE A 66 0.73 -7.59 -8.49
CA ILE A 66 1.16 -8.86 -7.87
C ILE A 66 -0.04 -9.74 -7.56
N ILE A 67 -1.10 -9.18 -6.96
CA ILE A 67 -2.35 -9.89 -6.66
C ILE A 67 -2.94 -10.48 -7.94
N PHE A 68 -3.19 -9.67 -8.97
CA PHE A 68 -3.75 -10.16 -10.23
C PHE A 68 -2.85 -11.18 -10.91
N ARG A 69 -1.52 -11.04 -10.80
CA ARG A 69 -0.59 -12.01 -11.37
C ARG A 69 -0.67 -13.37 -10.68
N ILE A 70 -0.89 -13.38 -9.35
CA ILE A 70 -1.07 -14.61 -8.58
C ILE A 70 -2.44 -15.25 -8.87
N PHE A 71 -3.52 -14.46 -8.97
CA PHE A 71 -4.86 -14.99 -9.25
C PHE A 71 -5.09 -15.40 -10.71
N ARG A 72 -4.28 -14.92 -11.66
CA ARG A 72 -4.37 -15.30 -13.07
C ARG A 72 -3.74 -16.68 -13.37
N HIS A 73 -3.07 -17.28 -12.39
CA HIS A 73 -2.37 -18.56 -12.54
C HIS A 73 -3.00 -19.66 -11.69
#